data_AF-A0A1A8DG70-F1
#
_entry.id   AF-A0A1A8DG70-F1
#
_cell.length_a   1.000
_cell.length_b   1.000
_cell.length_c   1.000
_cell.angle_alpha   90.00
_cell.angle_beta   90.00
_cell.angle_gamma   90.00
#
_symmetry.space_group_name_H-M   'P 1'
#
loop_
_entity.id
_entity.type
_entity.pdbx_description
1 polymer ?
#
loop_
_entity_poly.entity_id
_entity_poly.type
_entity_poly.pdbx_seq_one_letter_code
_entity_poly.pdbx_strand_id
1 'polypeptide(L)'
;SADISYGLEFSKVFIDAREVKQNARTLMNLHNNEVGRKVLEKNMRLECKCHGVSGSCTTKTCWTTLPKFRELGYILKEKYGHAVHVEPVKASRNKRPKFLKIKKPHSYRKPHDTDLVYIEKSPNYCEADLVTGSLGTQGRVCNKTMMQHISGCDLMCCGRGYNTHQYSRVWQCNCKFLWCCYVKCNTCSERTEVYTCK
;
A
#
# COMPACT_ATOMS: atom_id res chain seq x y z
N SER A 1 -26.51 -3.08 -4.30
CA SER A 1 -25.24 -2.32 -4.20
C SER A 1 -24.46 -2.83 -3.01
N ALA A 2 -23.13 -2.71 -3.00
CA ALA A 2 -22.34 -3.03 -1.82
C ALA A 2 -22.74 -2.12 -0.63
N ASP A 3 -22.95 -2.69 0.56
CA ASP A 3 -23.23 -1.93 1.77
C ASP A 3 -21.92 -1.43 2.38
N ILE A 4 -21.50 -0.26 1.93
CA ILE A 4 -20.23 0.35 2.35
C ILE A 4 -20.37 1.07 3.68
N SER A 5 -21.56 1.57 4.01
CA SER A 5 -21.84 2.16 5.31
C SER A 5 -21.54 1.17 6.44
N TYR A 6 -22.05 -0.06 6.32
CA TYR A 6 -21.74 -1.12 7.28
C TYR A 6 -20.24 -1.42 7.36
N GLY A 7 -19.55 -1.56 6.22
CA GLY A 7 -18.13 -1.86 6.19
C GLY A 7 -17.25 -0.75 6.81
N LEU A 8 -17.59 0.52 6.57
CA LEU A 8 -16.90 1.67 7.15
C LEU A 8 -17.15 1.77 8.66
N GLU A 9 -18.39 1.55 9.11
CA GLU A 9 -18.74 1.55 10.53
C GLU A 9 -18.07 0.41 11.28
N PHE A 10 -18.11 -0.81 10.74
CA PHE A 10 -17.42 -1.95 11.31
C PHE A 10 -15.91 -1.72 11.40
N SER A 11 -15.29 -1.21 10.34
CA SER A 11 -13.86 -0.84 10.33
C SER A 11 -13.55 0.18 11.42
N LYS A 12 -14.40 1.18 11.62
CA LYS A 12 -14.26 2.16 12.68
C LYS A 12 -14.32 1.53 14.06
N VAL A 13 -15.37 0.76 14.35
CA VAL A 13 -15.53 0.11 15.66
C VAL A 13 -14.38 -0.86 15.93
N PHE A 14 -14.00 -1.68 14.95
CA PHE A 14 -13.04 -2.76 15.16
C PHE A 14 -11.57 -2.26 15.20
N ILE A 15 -11.16 -1.42 14.25
CA ILE A 15 -9.77 -0.96 14.16
C ILE A 15 -9.48 0.11 15.22
N ASP A 16 -10.41 1.05 15.44
CA ASP A 16 -10.18 2.16 16.37
C ASP A 16 -10.33 1.72 17.84
N ALA A 17 -10.97 0.57 18.12
CA ALA A 17 -11.07 0.03 19.49
C ALA A 17 -9.71 -0.26 20.15
N ARG A 18 -8.65 -0.49 19.36
CA ARG A 18 -7.29 -0.69 19.88
C ARG A 18 -6.62 0.61 20.33
N GLU A 19 -7.14 1.76 19.90
CA GLU A 19 -6.58 3.08 20.12
C GLU A 19 -7.11 3.72 21.41
N VAL A 20 -6.91 3.03 22.54
CA VAL A 20 -7.48 3.42 23.86
C VAL A 20 -6.66 4.50 24.56
N LYS A 21 -5.33 4.51 24.37
CA LYS A 21 -4.44 5.39 25.13
C LYS A 21 -4.55 6.84 24.64
N GLN A 22 -4.63 7.80 25.56
CA GLN A 22 -4.64 9.23 25.20
C GLN A 22 -3.23 9.77 24.94
N ASN A 23 -2.56 9.25 23.91
CA ASN A 23 -1.22 9.69 23.50
C ASN A 23 -1.22 10.22 22.05
N ALA A 24 -0.08 10.79 21.63
CA ALA A 24 0.05 11.37 20.31
C ALA A 24 -0.09 10.31 19.19
N ARG A 25 0.41 9.10 19.45
CA ARG A 25 0.36 7.97 18.52
C ARG A 25 -1.07 7.54 18.22
N THR A 26 -1.95 7.54 19.22
CA THR A 26 -3.37 7.25 19.03
C THR A 26 -4.06 8.29 18.17
N LEU A 27 -3.77 9.58 18.34
CA LEU A 27 -4.29 10.62 17.43
C LEU A 27 -3.83 10.40 15.98
N MET A 28 -2.58 9.96 15.78
CA MET A 28 -2.01 9.67 14.47
C MET A 28 -2.66 8.43 13.84
N ASN A 29 -2.83 7.36 14.62
CA ASN A 29 -3.46 6.12 14.18
C ASN A 29 -4.92 6.35 13.77
N LEU A 30 -5.71 7.03 14.61
CA LEU A 30 -7.11 7.36 14.30
C LEU A 30 -7.23 8.21 13.03
N HIS A 31 -6.35 9.21 12.85
CA HIS A 31 -6.31 10.01 11.63
C HIS A 31 -6.02 9.15 10.39
N ASN A 32 -4.98 8.32 10.44
CA ASN A 32 -4.58 7.49 9.31
C ASN A 32 -5.62 6.39 8.99
N ASN A 33 -6.28 5.81 9.99
CA ASN A 33 -7.39 4.88 9.80
C ASN A 33 -8.54 5.54 9.04
N GLU A 34 -8.88 6.78 9.42
CA GLU A 34 -9.92 7.56 8.76
C GLU A 34 -9.57 7.93 7.32
N VAL A 35 -8.30 8.27 7.06
CA VAL A 35 -7.81 8.48 5.68
C VAL A 35 -8.02 7.22 4.83
N GLY A 36 -7.72 6.03 5.38
CA GLY A 36 -7.96 4.75 4.69
C GLY A 36 -9.43 4.52 4.35
N ARG A 37 -10.33 4.78 5.30
CA ARG A 37 -11.78 4.70 5.12
C ARG A 37 -12.29 5.66 4.03
N LYS A 38 -11.83 6.92 4.05
CA LYS A 38 -12.17 7.93 3.03
C LYS A 38 -11.65 7.58 1.65
N VAL A 39 -10.47 6.96 1.55
CA VAL A 39 -9.93 6.51 0.26
C VAL A 39 -10.85 5.45 -0.35
N LEU A 40 -11.39 4.52 0.44
CA LEU A 40 -12.36 3.54 -0.05
C LEU A 40 -13.65 4.22 -0.53
N GLU A 41 -14.24 5.05 0.33
CA GLU A 41 -15.52 5.73 0.09
C GLU A 41 -15.49 6.58 -1.20
N LYS A 42 -14.42 7.37 -1.38
CA LYS A 42 -14.28 8.26 -2.54
C LYS A 42 -14.00 7.55 -3.86
N ASN A 43 -13.61 6.27 -3.83
CA ASN A 43 -13.25 5.49 -5.02
C ASN A 43 -14.28 4.42 -5.38
N MET A 44 -15.47 4.46 -4.77
CA MET A 44 -16.61 3.66 -5.19
C MET A 44 -16.98 3.93 -6.65
N ARG A 45 -17.39 2.89 -7.37
CA ARG A 45 -17.70 2.98 -8.80
C ARG A 45 -19.12 2.53 -9.08
N LEU A 46 -19.79 3.22 -9.99
CA LEU A 46 -21.04 2.74 -10.57
C LEU A 46 -20.70 1.75 -11.68
N GLU A 47 -21.03 0.48 -11.48
CA GLU A 47 -20.96 -0.52 -12.53
C GLU A 47 -22.36 -0.80 -13.07
N CYS A 48 -22.44 -1.03 -14.38
CA CYS A 48 -23.70 -1.31 -15.07
C CYS A 48 -23.57 -2.58 -15.89
N LYS A 49 -24.62 -3.40 -15.89
CA LYS A 49 -24.76 -4.53 -16.81
C LYS A 49 -25.89 -4.27 -17.80
N CYS A 50 -25.57 -4.48 -19.07
CA CYS A 50 -26.50 -4.30 -20.19
C CYS A 50 -27.24 -5.61 -20.49
N HIS A 51 -28.54 -5.50 -20.73
CA HIS A 51 -29.44 -6.64 -20.90
C HIS A 51 -30.42 -6.48 -22.07
N GLY A 52 -30.16 -5.53 -22.98
CA GLY A 52 -30.95 -5.37 -24.20
C GLY A 52 -30.70 -6.48 -25.23
N VAL A 53 -31.54 -6.52 -26.26
CA VAL A 53 -31.45 -7.50 -27.36
C VAL A 53 -30.03 -7.54 -27.92
N SER A 54 -29.49 -8.76 -28.09
CA SER A 54 -28.12 -9.01 -28.57
C SER A 54 -27.01 -8.32 -27.75
N GLY A 55 -27.24 -8.07 -26.46
CA GLY A 55 -26.27 -7.41 -25.57
C GLY A 55 -26.29 -5.88 -25.63
N SER A 56 -27.30 -5.28 -26.27
CA SER A 56 -27.48 -3.83 -26.30
C SER A 56 -27.66 -3.21 -24.90
N CYS A 57 -27.26 -1.96 -24.73
CA CYS A 57 -27.40 -1.20 -23.48
C CYS A 57 -28.65 -0.31 -23.42
N THR A 58 -29.65 -0.51 -24.31
CA THR A 58 -30.94 0.19 -24.25
C THR A 58 -31.64 0.01 -22.91
N THR A 59 -31.51 -1.17 -22.31
CA THR A 59 -31.86 -1.45 -20.92
C THR A 59 -30.61 -1.89 -20.18
N LYS A 60 -30.31 -1.24 -19.05
CA LYS A 60 -29.19 -1.58 -18.19
C LYS A 60 -29.58 -1.44 -16.72
N THR A 61 -28.95 -2.25 -15.88
CA THR A 61 -29.07 -2.17 -14.43
C THR A 61 -27.71 -1.76 -13.88
N CYS A 62 -27.69 -0.76 -13.01
CA CYS A 62 -26.45 -0.26 -12.41
C CYS A 62 -26.47 -0.43 -10.89
N TRP A 63 -25.30 -0.66 -10.30
CA TRP A 63 -25.11 -0.74 -8.86
C TRP A 63 -23.75 -0.18 -8.49
N THR A 64 -23.64 0.37 -7.28
CA THR A 64 -22.36 0.81 -6.76
C THR A 64 -21.56 -0.39 -6.26
N THR A 65 -20.29 -0.45 -6.67
CA THR A 65 -19.34 -1.52 -6.36
C THR A 65 -18.04 -0.95 -5.79
N LEU A 66 -17.26 -1.86 -5.20
CA LEU A 66 -15.91 -1.58 -4.71
C LEU A 66 -14.93 -1.53 -5.88
N PRO A 67 -13.93 -0.62 -5.86
CA PRO A 67 -12.83 -0.66 -6.82
C PRO A 67 -11.93 -1.88 -6.56
N LYS A 68 -11.03 -2.16 -7.51
CA LYS A 68 -10.03 -3.22 -7.29
C LYS A 68 -9.10 -2.79 -6.16
N PHE A 69 -8.88 -3.65 -5.18
CA PHE A 69 -8.06 -3.30 -4.01
C PHE A 69 -6.64 -2.81 -4.37
N ARG A 70 -6.06 -3.33 -5.45
CA ARG A 70 -4.75 -2.87 -5.98
C ARG A 70 -4.74 -1.38 -6.32
N GLU A 71 -5.85 -0.84 -6.83
CA GLU A 71 -5.97 0.59 -7.14
C GLU A 71 -5.95 1.43 -5.86
N LEU A 72 -6.68 1.00 -4.81
CA LEU A 72 -6.63 1.64 -3.49
C LEU A 72 -5.23 1.60 -2.89
N GLY A 73 -4.53 0.47 -3.06
CA GLY A 73 -3.12 0.33 -2.65
C GLY A 73 -2.20 1.35 -3.32
N TYR A 74 -2.39 1.63 -4.61
CA TYR A 74 -1.63 2.66 -5.31
C TYR A 74 -1.91 4.07 -4.78
N ILE A 75 -3.18 4.42 -4.55
CA ILE A 75 -3.58 5.71 -3.98
C ILE A 75 -2.97 5.89 -2.59
N LEU A 76 -3.04 4.87 -1.73
CA LEU A 76 -2.44 4.91 -0.40
C LEU A 76 -0.91 4.97 -0.45
N LYS A 77 -0.27 4.30 -1.43
CA LYS A 77 1.19 4.37 -1.63
C LYS A 77 1.66 5.75 -2.06
N GLU A 78 0.88 6.44 -2.89
CA GLU A 78 1.14 7.83 -3.28
C GLU A 78 0.99 8.77 -2.07
N LYS A 79 -0.08 8.61 -1.28
CA LYS A 79 -0.27 9.35 -0.02
C LYS A 79 0.86 9.10 0.98
N TYR A 80 1.36 7.87 1.05
CA TYR A 80 2.52 7.52 1.88
C TYR A 80 3.78 8.28 1.42
N GLY A 81 3.98 8.44 0.11
CA GLY A 81 5.11 9.21 -0.44
C GLY A 81 5.07 10.69 -0.07
N HIS A 82 3.88 11.24 0.17
CA HIS A 82 3.64 12.63 0.53
C HIS A 82 3.17 12.81 1.98
N ALA A 83 3.40 11.81 2.85
CA ALA A 83 2.94 11.85 4.22
C ALA A 83 3.53 13.05 4.98
N VAL A 84 2.74 13.63 5.87
CA VAL A 84 3.07 14.90 6.53
C VAL A 84 3.65 14.63 7.92
N HIS A 85 4.82 15.22 8.20
CA HIS A 85 5.42 15.20 9.53
C HIS A 85 4.62 16.10 10.47
N VAL A 86 4.07 15.53 11.55
CA VAL A 86 3.27 16.24 12.54
C VAL A 86 3.86 16.13 13.94
N GLU A 87 3.45 17.05 14.82
CA GLU A 87 3.78 17.01 16.24
C GLU A 87 2.53 17.28 17.10
N PRO A 88 2.45 16.67 18.30
CA PRO A 88 1.31 16.85 19.18
C PRO A 88 1.32 18.23 19.85
N VAL A 89 0.16 18.88 19.85
CA VAL A 89 -0.08 20.05 20.68
C VAL A 89 -0.65 19.59 22.02
N LYS A 90 0.06 19.90 23.11
CA LYS A 90 -0.36 19.55 24.48
C LYS A 90 -1.28 20.63 25.05
N ALA A 91 -2.33 20.22 25.77
CA ALA A 91 -3.15 21.13 26.54
C ALA A 91 -2.41 21.62 27.80
N SER A 92 -2.52 22.92 28.09
CA SER A 92 -1.78 23.61 29.18
C SER A 92 -1.99 22.97 30.57
N ARG A 93 -3.20 22.49 30.87
CA ARG A 93 -3.55 21.97 32.21
C ARG A 93 -3.26 20.48 32.43
N ASN A 94 -3.38 19.63 31.40
CA ASN A 94 -3.35 18.17 31.58
C ASN A 94 -2.16 17.46 30.92
N LYS A 95 -1.25 18.18 30.25
CA LYS A 95 -0.15 17.65 29.41
C LYS A 95 -0.56 16.61 28.34
N ARG A 96 -1.86 16.31 28.21
CA ARG A 96 -2.42 15.40 27.21
C ARG A 96 -2.41 16.05 25.82
N PRO A 97 -2.08 15.28 24.77
CA PRO A 97 -2.13 15.78 23.41
C PRO A 97 -3.60 16.00 22.99
N LYS A 98 -3.92 17.20 22.50
CA LYS A 98 -5.28 17.56 22.10
C LYS A 98 -5.51 17.33 20.61
N PHE A 99 -4.51 17.63 19.78
CA PHE A 99 -4.55 17.42 18.33
C PHE A 99 -3.12 17.44 17.77
N LEU A 100 -2.99 17.07 16.49
CA LEU A 100 -1.74 17.09 15.74
C LEU A 100 -1.68 18.34 14.85
N LYS A 101 -0.52 19.00 14.85
CA LYS A 101 -0.21 20.09 13.91
C LYS A 101 0.95 19.69 13.01
N ILE A 102 1.05 20.29 11.84
CA ILE A 102 2.19 20.10 10.94
C ILE A 102 3.46 20.61 11.63
N LYS A 103 4.52 19.79 11.61
CA LYS A 103 5.81 20.12 12.21
C LYS A 103 6.57 21.14 11.34
N LYS A 104 6.18 22.40 11.43
CA LYS A 104 6.82 23.54 10.76
C LYS A 104 7.00 24.70 11.74
N PRO A 105 8.15 25.43 11.68
CA PRO A 105 8.36 26.63 12.48
C PRO A 105 7.24 27.65 12.24
N HIS A 106 6.77 28.30 13.31
CA HIS A 106 5.76 29.36 13.27
C HIS A 106 4.42 29.01 12.57
N SER A 107 4.11 27.71 12.41
CA SER A 107 2.83 27.27 11.85
C SER A 107 2.04 26.46 12.88
N TYR A 108 0.75 26.77 12.96
CA TYR A 108 -0.22 26.05 13.79
C TYR A 108 -1.27 25.33 12.94
N ARG A 109 -0.93 25.05 11.68
CA ARG A 109 -1.82 24.42 10.71
C ARG A 109 -2.00 22.93 11.04
N LYS A 110 -3.26 22.47 10.99
CA LYS A 110 -3.59 21.03 11.07
C LYS A 110 -3.33 20.34 9.71
N PRO A 111 -2.97 19.05 9.70
CA PRO A 111 -2.88 18.28 8.47
C PRO A 111 -4.25 18.20 7.77
N HIS A 112 -4.26 18.00 6.46
CA HIS A 112 -5.51 17.76 5.74
C HIS A 112 -6.09 16.39 6.14
N ASP A 113 -7.40 16.25 6.06
CA ASP A 113 -8.12 15.02 6.43
C ASP A 113 -7.94 13.87 5.41
N THR A 114 -7.23 14.14 4.30
CA THR A 114 -6.86 13.17 3.27
C THR A 114 -5.38 12.80 3.29
N ASP A 115 -4.58 13.45 4.13
CA ASP A 115 -3.13 13.26 4.17
C ASP A 115 -2.79 12.20 5.20
N LEU A 116 -1.91 11.27 4.85
CA LEU A 116 -1.31 10.40 5.87
C LEU A 116 -0.33 11.22 6.71
N VAL A 117 -0.26 10.94 8.00
CA VAL A 117 0.58 11.67 8.95
C VAL A 117 1.50 10.73 9.72
N TYR A 118 2.66 11.25 10.11
CA TYR A 118 3.61 10.54 10.97
C TYR A 118 4.24 11.48 12.00
N ILE A 119 4.59 10.95 13.18
CA ILE A 119 5.19 11.73 14.28
C ILE A 119 6.70 11.53 14.33
N GLU A 120 7.17 10.30 14.14
CA GLU A 120 8.57 9.91 14.24
C GLU A 120 9.12 9.60 12.85
N LYS A 121 10.37 10.02 12.60
CA LYS A 121 11.03 9.69 11.33
C LYS A 121 11.28 8.19 11.28
N SER A 122 11.13 7.61 10.10
CA SER A 122 11.46 6.20 9.88
C SER A 122 12.93 5.91 10.22
N PRO A 123 13.22 4.77 10.86
CA PRO A 123 14.59 4.34 11.10
C PRO A 123 15.28 3.96 9.78
N ASN A 124 16.57 3.64 9.89
CA ASN A 124 17.28 2.97 8.80
C ASN A 124 16.89 1.48 8.78
N TYR A 125 16.43 0.99 7.63
CA TYR A 125 16.00 -0.40 7.44
C TYR A 125 17.08 -1.31 6.81
N CYS A 126 18.29 -0.81 6.61
CA CYS A 126 19.39 -1.56 5.97
C CYS A 126 19.87 -2.75 6.81
N GLU A 127 20.06 -2.51 8.11
CA GLU A 127 20.54 -3.50 9.07
C GLU A 127 19.36 -4.07 9.87
N ALA A 128 19.54 -5.28 10.39
CA ALA A 128 18.57 -5.89 11.27
C ALA A 128 18.54 -5.12 12.60
N ASP A 129 17.34 -4.73 13.02
CA ASP A 129 17.08 -4.07 14.28
C ASP A 129 15.81 -4.67 14.92
N LEU A 130 16.04 -5.53 15.90
CA LEU A 130 14.99 -6.24 16.64
C LEU A 130 14.12 -5.30 17.48
N VAL A 131 14.62 -4.11 17.86
CA VAL A 131 13.87 -3.14 18.67
C VAL A 131 12.77 -2.48 17.84
N THR A 132 13.09 -2.11 16.59
CA THR A 132 12.10 -1.58 15.65
C THR A 132 11.33 -2.67 14.90
N GLY A 133 11.80 -3.92 14.96
CA GLY A 133 11.24 -5.06 14.22
C GLY A 133 11.69 -5.12 12.76
N SER A 134 12.74 -4.38 12.40
CA SER A 134 13.35 -4.42 11.08
C SER A 134 14.23 -5.67 10.94
N LEU A 135 14.02 -6.47 9.90
CA LEU A 135 14.86 -7.65 9.60
C LEU A 135 16.12 -7.30 8.80
N GLY A 136 16.28 -6.03 8.39
CA GLY A 136 17.34 -5.61 7.47
C GLY A 136 17.05 -5.99 6.01
N THR A 137 18.03 -5.74 5.15
CA THR A 137 17.92 -6.03 3.71
C THR A 137 18.75 -7.21 3.21
N GLN A 138 19.54 -7.83 4.08
CA GLN A 138 20.35 -9.00 3.73
C GLN A 138 19.48 -10.15 3.17
N GLY A 139 19.95 -10.79 2.10
CA GLY A 139 19.25 -11.89 1.43
C GLY A 139 18.04 -11.46 0.58
N ARG A 140 17.66 -10.18 0.55
CA ARG A 140 16.55 -9.71 -0.29
C ARG A 140 16.95 -9.68 -1.76
N VAL A 141 16.01 -10.06 -2.62
CA VAL A 141 16.18 -9.96 -4.08
C VAL A 141 16.25 -8.49 -4.49
N CYS A 142 17.20 -8.17 -5.37
CA CYS A 142 17.38 -6.83 -5.94
C CYS A 142 17.48 -6.88 -7.46
N ASN A 143 17.24 -5.73 -8.10
CA ASN A 143 17.34 -5.60 -9.55
C ASN A 143 18.62 -4.85 -9.95
N LYS A 144 19.53 -5.52 -10.64
CA LYS A 144 20.81 -4.93 -11.08
C LYS A 144 20.66 -3.83 -12.13
N THR A 145 19.63 -3.88 -12.98
CA THR A 145 19.48 -2.92 -14.08
C THR A 145 18.95 -1.55 -13.65
N MET A 146 18.39 -1.44 -12.43
CA MET A 146 17.75 -0.21 -11.93
C MET A 146 18.62 0.53 -10.91
N MET A 147 19.76 1.09 -11.33
CA MET A 147 20.81 1.63 -10.45
C MET A 147 20.38 2.78 -9.50
N GLN A 148 19.24 3.44 -9.75
CA GLN A 148 18.75 4.57 -8.93
C GLN A 148 17.33 4.37 -8.39
N HIS A 149 16.76 3.17 -8.59
CA HIS A 149 15.43 2.85 -8.07
C HIS A 149 15.54 2.22 -6.69
N ILE A 150 14.47 2.29 -5.89
CA ILE A 150 14.44 1.67 -4.56
C ILE A 150 14.68 0.17 -4.65
N SER A 151 14.22 -0.48 -5.72
CA SER A 151 14.44 -1.90 -6.00
C SER A 151 15.82 -2.23 -6.60
N GLY A 152 16.64 -1.21 -6.87
CA GLY A 152 17.99 -1.34 -7.40
C GLY A 152 18.92 -1.99 -6.38
N CYS A 153 19.88 -2.80 -6.82
CA CYS A 153 20.82 -3.44 -5.90
C CYS A 153 21.65 -2.44 -5.08
N ASP A 154 21.98 -1.27 -5.62
CA ASP A 154 22.75 -0.26 -4.91
C ASP A 154 21.99 0.29 -3.68
N LEU A 155 20.68 0.56 -3.83
CA LEU A 155 19.85 1.08 -2.74
C LEU A 155 19.27 -0.04 -1.86
N MET A 156 18.77 -1.13 -2.43
CA MET A 156 18.24 -2.27 -1.67
C MET A 156 19.30 -2.87 -0.76
N CYS A 157 20.54 -2.99 -1.23
CA CYS A 157 21.63 -3.61 -0.51
C CYS A 157 22.47 -2.59 0.27
N CYS A 158 22.06 -1.32 0.28
CA CYS A 158 22.69 -0.25 1.06
C CYS A 158 24.22 -0.15 0.85
N GLY A 159 24.69 -0.37 -0.38
CA GLY A 159 26.12 -0.35 -0.71
C GLY A 159 26.94 -1.59 -0.31
N ARG A 160 26.35 -2.60 0.35
CA ARG A 160 27.06 -3.85 0.72
C ARG A 160 27.35 -4.77 -0.47
N GLY A 161 26.78 -4.47 -1.63
CA GLY A 161 26.85 -5.31 -2.83
C GLY A 161 25.85 -6.48 -2.80
N TYR A 162 25.95 -7.36 -3.79
CA TYR A 162 25.00 -8.46 -3.99
C TYR A 162 25.70 -9.74 -4.45
N ASN A 163 25.08 -10.87 -4.17
CA ASN A 163 25.43 -12.19 -4.69
C ASN A 163 24.63 -12.48 -5.96
N THR A 164 25.24 -13.15 -6.93
CA THR A 164 24.59 -13.58 -8.17
C THR A 164 24.34 -15.08 -8.12
N HIS A 165 23.10 -15.48 -8.31
CA HIS A 165 22.71 -16.88 -8.40
C HIS A 165 22.12 -17.15 -9.79
N GLN A 166 22.53 -18.26 -10.41
CA GLN A 166 21.97 -18.70 -11.68
C GLN A 166 20.90 -19.77 -11.44
N TYR A 167 19.70 -19.53 -11.96
CA TYR A 167 18.58 -20.46 -11.89
C TYR A 167 18.03 -20.73 -13.27
N SER A 168 17.60 -21.97 -13.52
CA SER A 168 16.83 -22.29 -14.72
C SER A 168 15.35 -22.06 -14.45
N ARG A 169 14.77 -21.05 -15.10
CA ARG A 169 13.33 -20.80 -15.07
C ARG A 169 12.68 -21.64 -16.15
N VAL A 170 11.72 -22.49 -15.75
CA VAL A 170 10.95 -23.33 -16.66
C VAL A 170 9.51 -22.82 -16.73
N TRP A 171 8.95 -22.67 -17.94
CA TRP A 171 7.55 -22.25 -18.13
C TRP A 171 6.94 -22.87 -19.39
N GLN A 172 5.62 -22.83 -19.47
CA GLN A 172 4.87 -23.24 -20.66
C GLN A 172 4.92 -22.13 -21.71
N CYS A 173 5.40 -22.45 -22.90
CA CYS A 173 5.61 -21.54 -24.02
C CYS A 173 5.00 -22.10 -25.30
N ASN A 174 4.90 -21.26 -26.34
CA ASN A 174 4.45 -21.69 -27.68
C ASN A 174 3.11 -22.44 -27.65
N CYS A 175 2.21 -22.02 -26.76
CA CYS A 175 0.92 -22.65 -26.56
C CYS A 175 0.04 -22.48 -27.80
N LYS A 176 -0.43 -23.60 -28.35
CA LYS A 176 -1.36 -23.65 -29.48
C LYS A 176 -2.71 -24.19 -29.01
N PHE A 177 -3.77 -23.46 -29.33
CA PHE A 177 -5.13 -23.96 -29.15
C PHE A 177 -5.44 -24.95 -30.27
N LEU A 178 -5.85 -26.15 -29.90
CA LEU A 178 -6.30 -27.19 -30.82
C LEU A 178 -7.83 -27.21 -30.77
N TRP A 179 -8.45 -26.96 -31.93
CA TRP A 179 -9.90 -26.97 -32.06
C TRP A 179 -10.45 -28.35 -31.66
N CYS A 180 -11.55 -28.37 -30.91
CA CYS A 180 -11.95 -29.43 -29.94
C CYS A 180 -11.26 -29.34 -28.56
N CYS A 181 -11.00 -28.10 -28.12
CA CYS A 181 -11.00 -27.61 -26.72
C CYS A 181 -9.81 -27.95 -25.80
N TYR A 182 -8.60 -28.12 -26.33
CA TYR A 182 -7.42 -28.22 -25.47
C TYR A 182 -6.26 -27.36 -25.98
N VAL A 183 -5.45 -26.89 -25.03
CA VAL A 183 -4.25 -26.11 -25.30
C VAL A 183 -3.05 -27.02 -25.13
N LYS A 184 -2.23 -27.11 -26.18
CA LYS A 184 -0.96 -27.83 -26.13
C LYS A 184 0.18 -26.82 -26.09
N CYS A 185 0.98 -26.86 -25.04
CA CYS A 185 2.15 -26.00 -24.84
C CYS A 185 3.44 -26.83 -24.87
N ASN A 186 4.54 -26.18 -25.21
CA ASN A 186 5.87 -26.73 -25.03
C ASN A 186 6.41 -26.31 -23.67
N THR A 187 7.33 -27.09 -23.11
CA THR A 187 8.07 -26.69 -21.92
C THR A 187 9.36 -25.99 -22.36
N CYS A 188 9.45 -24.68 -22.12
CA CYS A 188 10.66 -23.89 -22.35
C CYS A 188 11.43 -23.70 -21.05
N SER A 189 12.75 -23.53 -21.17
CA SER A 189 13.62 -23.18 -20.06
C SER A 189 14.60 -22.08 -20.46
N GLU A 190 14.84 -21.12 -19.56
CA GLU A 190 15.85 -20.07 -19.73
C GLU A 190 16.70 -19.98 -18.48
N ARG A 191 18.00 -19.73 -18.66
CA ARG A 191 18.90 -19.43 -17.54
C ARG A 191 18.74 -17.97 -17.17
N THR A 192 18.25 -17.72 -15.96
CA THR A 192 18.04 -16.38 -15.41
C THR A 192 18.96 -16.15 -14.23
N GLU A 193 19.50 -14.94 -14.13
CA GLU A 193 20.29 -14.51 -12.98
C GLU A 193 19.38 -13.83 -11.94
N VAL A 194 19.56 -14.22 -10.68
CA VAL A 194 18.88 -13.61 -9.53
C VAL A 194 19.94 -13.01 -8.62
N TYR A 195 19.79 -11.72 -8.32
CA TYR A 195 20.71 -10.99 -7.45
C TYR A 195 20.11 -10.83 -6.06
N THR A 196 20.88 -11.13 -5.02
CA THR A 196 20.45 -11.01 -3.62
C THR A 196 21.44 -10.19 -2.81
N CYS A 197 20.95 -9.35 -1.89
CA CYS A 197 21.81 -8.51 -1.09
C CYS A 197 22.69 -9.30 -0.13
N LYS A 198 23.95 -8.85 0.01
CA LYS A 198 24.89 -9.38 1.00
C LYS A 198 24.54 -8.94 2.42
#